data_AF-A0A9E3DRF4-F1
#
_entry.id   AF-A0A9E3DRF4-F1
#
_cell.length_a   1.000
_cell.length_b   1.000
_cell.length_c   1.000
_cell.angle_alpha   90.00
_cell.angle_beta   90.00
_cell.angle_gamma   90.00
#
_symmetry.space_group_name_H-M   'P 1'
#
loop_
_entity.id
_entity.type
_entity.pdbx_description
1 polymer ?
#
loop_
_entity_poly.entity_id
_entity_poly.type
_entity_poly.pdbx_seq_one_letter_code
_entity_poly.pdbx_strand_id
1 'polypeptide(L)'
;MTVHRKGTRWVRGRRRTPVLAVAAALTIALAACGAGGNYLRGPNQTDIGHNDINPHPASDIKDGGTLRWPVGAQINNWNRNQVDGATRSAATIQNTMFPWLFTKTPDTSVKLNPDYLTSATMLSTDPEVIEYKLNPK
;
A
#
# COMPACT_ATOMS: atom_id res chain seq x y z
N MET A 1 -55.18 -35.96 -60.46
CA MET A 1 -53.81 -36.06 -61.03
C MET A 1 -53.32 -34.65 -61.29
N THR A 2 -52.19 -34.12 -60.85
CA THR A 2 -51.18 -34.47 -59.84
C THR A 2 -50.47 -33.13 -59.56
N VAL A 3 -50.34 -32.73 -58.30
CA VAL A 3 -49.72 -31.45 -57.91
C VAL A 3 -48.20 -31.57 -58.04
N HIS A 4 -47.58 -30.66 -58.80
CA HIS A 4 -46.11 -30.51 -58.83
C HIS A 4 -45.70 -29.40 -57.86
N ARG A 5 -45.01 -29.78 -56.77
CA ARG A 5 -44.28 -28.84 -55.89
C ARG A 5 -42.81 -29.24 -55.83
N LYS A 6 -41.92 -28.34 -56.27
CA LYS A 6 -40.47 -28.45 -56.11
C LYS A 6 -40.12 -28.27 -54.62
N GLY A 7 -39.52 -29.29 -54.01
CA GLY A 7 -39.01 -29.20 -52.63
C GLY A 7 -37.58 -28.64 -52.61
N THR A 8 -37.41 -27.44 -52.06
CA THR A 8 -36.10 -26.85 -51.76
C THR A 8 -35.52 -27.49 -50.50
N ARG A 9 -34.29 -28.01 -50.62
CA ARG A 9 -33.57 -28.76 -49.60
C ARG A 9 -32.88 -27.79 -48.63
N TRP A 10 -33.34 -27.70 -47.38
CA TRP A 10 -32.63 -26.97 -46.33
C TRP A 10 -31.81 -27.95 -45.48
N VAL A 11 -30.49 -27.96 -45.68
CA VAL A 11 -29.56 -28.71 -44.83
C VAL A 11 -29.41 -27.95 -43.51
N ARG A 12 -29.94 -28.50 -42.41
CA ARG A 12 -29.70 -27.99 -41.06
C ARG A 12 -28.26 -28.29 -40.65
N GLY A 13 -27.39 -27.28 -40.74
CA GLY A 13 -26.05 -27.31 -40.15
C GLY A 13 -26.12 -27.49 -38.64
N ARG A 14 -25.52 -28.58 -38.15
CA ARG A 14 -25.46 -28.94 -36.73
C ARG A 14 -24.58 -27.94 -35.99
N ARG A 15 -25.20 -27.05 -35.20
CA ARG A 15 -24.53 -26.04 -34.35
C ARG A 15 -23.63 -26.74 -33.32
N ARG A 16 -22.31 -26.79 -33.58
CA ARG A 16 -21.27 -27.23 -32.64
C ARG A 16 -20.60 -26.06 -31.90
N THR A 17 -21.32 -24.96 -31.69
CA THR A 17 -20.78 -23.68 -31.22
C THR A 17 -21.02 -23.27 -29.76
N PRO A 18 -21.63 -24.05 -28.83
CA PRO A 18 -21.75 -23.58 -27.44
C PRO A 18 -20.54 -23.92 -26.56
N VAL A 19 -19.80 -25.01 -26.84
CA VAL A 19 -18.74 -25.51 -25.94
C VAL A 19 -17.46 -24.66 -26.03
N LEU A 20 -17.10 -24.20 -27.22
CA LEU A 20 -15.93 -23.35 -27.45
C LEU A 20 -16.07 -21.97 -26.80
N ALA A 21 -17.28 -21.40 -26.80
CA ALA A 21 -17.54 -20.10 -26.18
C ALA A 21 -17.42 -20.16 -24.65
N VAL A 22 -17.89 -21.24 -24.03
CA VAL A 22 -17.80 -21.45 -22.58
C VAL A 22 -16.35 -21.65 -22.13
N ALA A 23 -15.56 -22.42 -22.89
CA ALA A 23 -14.14 -22.63 -22.59
C ALA A 23 -13.31 -21.33 -22.72
N ALA A 24 -13.62 -20.51 -23.73
CA ALA A 24 -12.98 -19.20 -23.89
C ALA A 24 -13.33 -18.23 -22.74
N ALA A 25 -14.58 -18.20 -22.29
CA ALA A 25 -15.00 -17.37 -21.17
C ALA A 25 -14.33 -17.79 -19.84
N LEU A 26 -14.20 -19.10 -19.59
CA LEU A 26 -13.53 -19.64 -18.41
C LEU A 26 -12.03 -19.34 -18.38
N THR A 27 -11.36 -19.42 -19.53
CA THR A 27 -9.91 -19.08 -19.61
C THR A 27 -9.66 -17.59 -19.39
N ILE A 28 -10.53 -16.70 -19.89
CA ILE A 28 -10.47 -15.26 -19.60
C ILE A 28 -10.76 -14.97 -18.12
N ALA A 29 -11.74 -15.65 -17.51
CA ALA A 29 -12.06 -15.48 -16.10
C ALA A 29 -10.92 -15.97 -15.17
N LEU A 30 -10.27 -17.09 -15.49
CA LEU A 30 -9.10 -17.56 -14.75
C LEU A 30 -7.89 -16.62 -14.91
N ALA A 31 -7.67 -16.09 -16.11
CA ALA A 31 -6.65 -15.08 -16.34
C ALA A 31 -6.93 -13.79 -15.57
N ALA A 32 -8.19 -13.41 -15.34
CA ALA A 32 -8.50 -12.20 -14.56
C ALA A 32 -8.14 -12.31 -13.06
N CYS A 33 -8.17 -13.52 -12.49
CA CYS A 33 -7.74 -13.73 -11.11
C CYS A 33 -6.23 -13.97 -10.94
N GLY A 34 -5.49 -14.26 -12.03
CA GLY A 34 -4.06 -14.60 -11.99
C GLY A 34 -3.14 -13.67 -12.80
N ALA A 35 -3.67 -12.88 -13.73
CA ALA A 35 -2.93 -11.84 -14.41
C ALA A 35 -2.78 -10.69 -13.41
N GLY A 36 -1.63 -10.69 -12.72
CA GLY A 36 -1.19 -9.56 -11.91
C GLY A 36 -1.47 -8.29 -12.69
N GLY A 37 -2.37 -7.47 -12.15
CA GLY A 37 -2.86 -6.29 -12.82
C GLY A 37 -1.68 -5.43 -13.28
N ASN A 38 -1.91 -4.65 -14.33
CA ASN A 38 -0.99 -3.58 -14.69
C ASN A 38 -1.00 -2.56 -13.53
N TYR A 39 -0.20 -2.83 -12.50
CA TYR A 39 0.17 -1.84 -11.51
C TYR A 39 0.80 -0.69 -12.29
N LEU A 40 0.42 0.54 -11.96
CA LEU A 40 1.07 1.73 -12.48
C LEU A 40 2.56 1.59 -12.15
N ARG A 41 3.36 1.21 -13.15
CA ARG A 41 4.80 1.06 -13.01
C ARG A 41 5.42 2.44 -13.06
N GLY A 42 5.63 3.04 -11.89
CA GLY A 42 6.49 4.20 -11.76
C GLY A 42 7.94 3.81 -12.06
N PRO A 43 8.80 4.75 -12.48
CA PRO A 43 10.23 4.48 -12.52
C PRO A 43 10.70 4.00 -11.12
N ASN A 44 11.61 3.01 -11.09
CA ASN A 44 12.33 2.55 -9.90
C ASN A 44 11.51 1.80 -8.83
N GLN A 45 10.36 1.23 -9.18
CA GLN A 45 9.46 0.55 -8.22
C GLN A 45 10.02 -0.76 -7.61
N THR A 46 11.16 -1.24 -8.10
CA THR A 46 11.91 -2.38 -7.56
C THR A 46 13.23 -1.98 -6.90
N ASP A 47 13.59 -0.70 -6.96
CA ASP A 47 14.89 -0.22 -6.49
C ASP A 47 14.80 0.10 -5.00
N ILE A 48 15.70 -0.52 -4.23
CA ILE A 48 15.79 -0.31 -2.78
C ILE A 48 16.51 1.02 -2.53
N GLY A 49 16.03 1.78 -1.55
CA GLY A 49 16.65 3.04 -1.12
C GLY A 49 16.01 4.31 -1.66
N HIS A 50 14.86 4.17 -2.31
CA HIS A 50 14.04 5.28 -2.77
C HIS A 50 12.71 5.34 -2.01
N ASN A 51 12.09 6.52 -2.01
CA ASN A 51 10.75 6.68 -1.48
C ASN A 51 9.72 6.11 -2.46
N ASP A 52 8.83 5.24 -1.99
CA ASP A 52 7.68 4.74 -2.77
C ASP A 52 6.57 5.79 -2.99
N ILE A 53 6.76 6.99 -2.42
CA ILE A 53 5.89 8.15 -2.60
C ILE A 53 6.49 9.08 -3.66
N ASN A 54 5.71 10.02 -4.19
CA ASN A 54 6.23 11.15 -4.97
C ASN A 54 6.61 12.29 -3.98
N PRO A 55 7.88 12.38 -3.50
CA PRO A 55 8.22 13.32 -2.44
C PRO A 55 8.18 14.76 -2.95
N HIS A 56 7.46 15.62 -2.24
CA HIS A 56 7.46 17.06 -2.41
C HIS A 56 7.95 17.74 -1.12
N PRO A 57 8.62 18.89 -1.20
CA PRO A 57 8.98 19.66 -0.01
C PRO A 57 7.71 20.12 0.71
N ALA A 58 7.77 20.19 2.04
CA ALA A 58 6.62 20.61 2.86
C ALA A 58 6.11 22.02 2.49
N SER A 59 6.96 22.88 1.92
CA SER A 59 6.61 24.20 1.42
C SER A 59 5.61 24.19 0.25
N ASP A 60 5.45 23.06 -0.44
CA ASP A 60 4.45 22.91 -1.51
C ASP A 60 3.03 22.74 -0.93
N ILE A 61 2.91 22.47 0.37
CA ILE A 61 1.63 22.32 1.05
C ILE A 61 1.07 23.73 1.34
N LYS A 62 -0.12 24.01 0.83
CA LYS A 62 -0.83 25.26 1.14
C LYS A 62 -1.11 25.37 2.64
N ASP A 63 -1.02 26.58 3.16
CA ASP A 63 -1.40 26.86 4.54
C ASP A 63 -2.93 26.69 4.75
N GLY A 64 -3.29 26.05 5.86
CA GLY A 64 -4.68 25.83 6.26
C GLY A 64 -5.42 24.71 5.52
N GLY A 65 -6.73 24.61 5.78
CA GLY A 65 -7.60 23.56 5.23
C GLY A 65 -7.85 22.41 6.22
N THR A 66 -8.31 21.26 5.70
CA THR A 66 -8.66 20.10 6.52
C THR A 66 -8.12 18.81 5.90
N LEU A 67 -7.24 18.13 6.63
CA LEU A 67 -6.85 16.75 6.33
C LEU A 67 -7.89 15.79 6.89
N ARG A 68 -8.53 15.00 6.01
CA ARG A 68 -9.39 13.88 6.41
C ARG A 68 -8.61 12.57 6.26
N TRP A 69 -8.04 12.10 7.36
CA TRP A 69 -7.19 10.92 7.35
C TRP A 69 -8.00 9.64 7.59
N PRO A 70 -8.09 8.70 6.63
CA PRO A 70 -8.72 7.41 6.88
C PRO A 70 -7.96 6.59 7.92
N VAL A 71 -8.69 6.02 8.87
CA VAL A 71 -8.16 5.15 9.92
C VAL A 71 -8.87 3.81 9.81
N GLY A 72 -8.11 2.71 9.79
CA GLY A 72 -8.62 1.38 9.44
C GLY A 72 -9.37 0.64 10.55
N ALA A 73 -9.40 1.17 11.77
CA ALA A 73 -10.06 0.52 12.92
C ALA A 73 -10.37 1.54 14.03
N GLN A 74 -11.37 1.22 14.85
CA GLN A 74 -11.63 1.94 16.09
C GLN A 74 -10.48 1.73 17.08
N ILE A 75 -10.17 2.77 17.86
CA ILE A 75 -9.12 2.74 18.88
C ILE A 75 -9.79 2.57 20.24
N ASN A 76 -9.60 1.40 20.84
CA ASN A 76 -10.12 1.02 22.16
C ASN A 76 -9.15 1.41 23.30
N ASN A 77 -7.85 1.43 23.03
CA ASN A 77 -6.80 1.78 23.99
C ASN A 77 -5.70 2.60 23.32
N TRP A 78 -5.31 3.71 23.94
CA TRP A 78 -4.26 4.60 23.46
C TRP A 78 -2.89 4.29 24.07
N ASN A 79 -2.77 3.36 25.01
CA ASN A 79 -1.48 2.98 25.54
C ASN A 79 -0.84 1.88 24.68
N ARG A 80 0.05 2.27 23.76
CA ARG A 80 0.83 1.34 22.92
C ARG A 80 1.68 0.32 23.69
N ASN A 81 1.92 0.54 24.99
CA ASN A 81 2.67 -0.37 25.86
C ASN A 81 1.76 -1.43 26.51
N GLN A 82 0.48 -1.47 26.15
CA GLN A 82 -0.46 -2.53 26.53
C GLN A 82 -0.82 -3.39 25.33
N VAL A 83 -1.09 -4.68 25.61
CA VAL A 83 -1.36 -5.70 24.58
C VAL A 83 -2.52 -5.34 23.66
N ASP A 84 -3.54 -4.67 24.20
CA ASP A 84 -4.74 -4.23 23.51
C ASP A 84 -4.61 -2.82 22.89
N GLY A 85 -3.51 -2.10 23.14
CA GLY A 85 -3.23 -0.78 22.58
C GLY A 85 -2.26 -0.75 21.39
N ALA A 86 -1.60 -1.87 21.08
CA ALA A 86 -0.60 -1.97 20.02
C ALA A 86 -1.20 -2.10 18.60
N THR A 87 -2.17 -1.24 18.26
CA THR A 87 -2.84 -1.26 16.94
C THR A 87 -2.20 -0.31 15.94
N ARG A 88 -2.25 -0.65 14.64
CA ARG A 88 -1.72 0.22 13.56
C ARG A 88 -2.44 1.57 13.50
N SER A 89 -3.76 1.58 13.70
CA SER A 89 -4.59 2.79 13.70
C SER A 89 -4.18 3.76 14.82
N ALA A 90 -4.01 3.25 16.05
CA ALA A 90 -3.54 4.06 17.16
C ALA A 90 -2.13 4.59 16.90
N ALA A 91 -1.19 3.72 16.50
CA ALA A 91 0.18 4.12 16.21
C ALA A 91 0.26 5.23 15.14
N THR A 92 -0.55 5.11 14.09
CA THR A 92 -0.58 6.07 12.98
C THR A 92 -0.94 7.47 13.46
N ILE A 93 -1.96 7.59 14.31
CA ILE A 93 -2.35 8.88 14.89
C ILE A 93 -1.32 9.35 15.93
N GLN A 94 -0.91 8.48 16.84
CA GLN A 94 0.04 8.81 17.90
C GLN A 94 1.37 9.33 17.37
N ASN A 95 1.84 8.81 16.24
CA ASN A 95 3.09 9.25 15.64
C ASN A 95 3.07 10.71 15.16
N THR A 96 1.89 11.33 15.08
CA THR A 96 1.76 12.76 14.76
C THR A 96 1.84 13.67 15.99
N MET A 97 1.70 13.11 17.19
CA MET A 97 1.59 13.88 18.44
C MET A 97 2.71 13.59 19.43
N PHE A 98 3.32 12.40 19.37
CA PHE A 98 4.38 11.99 20.29
C PHE A 98 5.77 12.15 19.66
N PRO A 99 6.80 12.45 20.48
CA PRO A 99 8.15 12.66 19.99
C PRO A 99 8.77 11.37 19.45
N TRP A 100 9.55 11.53 18.39
CA TRP A 100 10.42 10.51 17.85
C TRP A 100 11.86 11.00 17.95
N LEU A 101 12.64 10.42 18.87
CA LEU A 101 14.04 10.80 19.08
C LEU A 101 14.94 10.47 17.87
N PHE A 102 14.53 9.46 17.10
CA PHE A 102 15.18 9.05 15.87
C PHE A 102 14.15 8.93 14.76
N THR A 103 14.58 9.20 13.53
CA THR A 103 13.78 9.05 12.32
C THR A 103 14.53 8.26 11.26
N LYS A 104 13.83 7.82 10.21
CA LYS A 104 14.40 7.02 9.14
C LYS A 104 14.62 7.86 7.88
N THR A 105 15.67 7.55 7.15
CA THR A 105 15.93 8.08 5.80
C THR A 105 15.33 7.17 4.72
N PRO A 106 15.25 7.61 3.45
CA PRO A 106 14.70 6.80 2.35
C PRO A 106 15.43 5.46 2.13
N ASP A 107 16.71 5.39 2.46
CA ASP A 107 17.53 4.17 2.47
C ASP A 107 17.37 3.33 3.75
N THR A 108 16.39 3.66 4.59
CA THR A 108 16.05 3.01 5.86
C THR A 108 17.09 3.14 6.98
N SER A 109 18.15 3.94 6.77
CA SER A 109 19.09 4.26 7.85
C SER A 109 18.40 5.06 8.97
N VAL A 110 18.91 4.94 10.20
CA VAL A 110 18.37 5.64 11.37
C VAL A 110 19.22 6.88 11.63
N LYS A 111 18.58 8.05 11.73
CA LYS A 111 19.22 9.32 12.07
C LYS A 111 18.57 9.95 13.30
N LEU A 112 19.34 10.78 14.01
CA LEU A 112 18.83 11.65 15.06
C LEU A 112 17.71 12.53 14.51
N ASN A 113 16.67 12.75 15.31
CA ASN A 113 15.69 13.79 15.04
C ASN A 113 16.14 15.10 15.70
N PRO A 114 16.59 16.10 14.92
CA PRO A 114 17.09 17.36 15.46
C PRO A 114 16.01 18.17 16.18
N ASP A 115 14.72 17.91 15.92
CA ASP A 115 13.63 18.57 16.62
C ASP A 115 13.57 18.18 18.11
N TYR A 116 14.17 17.04 18.49
CA TYR A 116 14.16 16.55 19.87
C TYR A 116 15.53 16.30 20.47
N LEU A 117 16.56 15.97 19.67
CA LEU A 117 17.90 15.65 20.14
C LEU A 117 18.97 16.53 19.49
N THR A 118 19.92 16.99 20.31
CA THR A 118 21.19 17.55 19.84
C THR A 118 22.27 16.49 19.70
N SER A 119 22.23 15.43 20.52
CA SER A 119 23.13 14.27 20.39
C SER A 119 22.57 13.02 21.06
N ALA A 120 22.98 11.84 20.58
CA ALA A 120 22.93 10.56 21.31
C ALA A 120 24.31 9.92 21.22
N THR A 121 25.02 9.79 22.35
CA THR A 121 26.43 9.39 22.38
C THR A 121 26.63 8.20 23.31
N MET A 122 27.27 7.14 22.82
CA MET A 122 27.71 6.02 23.66
C MET A 122 28.93 6.44 24.47
N LEU A 123 28.81 6.44 25.81
CA LEU A 123 29.87 6.82 26.74
C LEU A 123 30.70 5.62 27.22
N SER A 124 30.07 4.44 27.26
CA SER A 124 30.70 3.19 27.68
C SER A 124 29.99 2.02 27.01
N THR A 125 30.72 0.92 26.79
CA THR A 125 30.18 -0.35 26.27
C THR A 125 30.09 -1.44 27.34
N ASP A 126 30.77 -1.26 28.49
CA ASP A 126 30.70 -2.20 29.63
C ASP A 126 30.88 -1.45 30.98
N PRO A 127 29.77 -1.15 31.70
CA PRO A 127 28.38 -1.32 31.27
C PRO A 127 28.05 -0.40 30.08
N GLU A 128 27.06 -0.77 29.28
CA GLU A 128 26.60 0.10 28.19
C GLU A 128 25.93 1.36 28.74
N VAL A 129 26.43 2.54 28.33
CA VAL A 129 25.90 3.84 28.75
C VAL A 129 25.73 4.71 27.52
N ILE A 130 24.52 5.25 27.32
CA ILE A 130 24.20 6.17 26.23
C ILE A 130 23.67 7.47 26.82
N GLU A 131 24.31 8.59 26.49
CA GLU A 131 23.87 9.94 26.84
C GLU A 131 23.03 10.53 25.70
N TYR A 132 21.81 10.95 26.02
CA TYR A 132 20.94 11.70 25.13
C TYR A 132 20.88 13.16 25.58
N LYS A 133 21.24 14.09 24.68
CA LYS A 133 21.06 15.52 24.90
C LYS A 133 19.84 16.00 24.14
N LEU A 134 18.84 16.47 24.88
CA LEU A 134 17.62 17.01 24.29
C LEU A 134 17.88 18.34 23.57
N ASN A 135 17.10 18.64 22.56
CA ASN A 135 17.02 19.98 21.99
C ASN A 135 16.31 20.90 22.99
N PRO A 136 16.92 22.03 23.43
CA PRO A 136 16.30 22.94 24.40
C PRO A 136 15.23 23.86 23.82
N LYS A 137 14.91 23.71 22.52
CA LYS A 137 13.92 24.52 21.79
C LYS A 137 12.66 23.73 21.50
#